data_AF-A0A9W8KXL2-F1
#
_entry.id   AF-A0A9W8KXL2-F1
#
_cell.length_a   1.000
_cell.length_b   1.000
_cell.length_c   1.000
_cell.angle_alpha   90.00
_cell.angle_beta   90.00
_cell.angle_gamma   90.00
#
_symmetry.space_group_name_H-M   'P 1'
#
loop_
_entity.id
_entity.type
_entity.pdbx_description
1 polymer ?
#
loop_
_entity_poly.entity_id
_entity_poly.type
_entity_poly.pdbx_seq_one_letter_code
_entity_poly.pdbx_strand_id
1 'polypeptide(L)'
;MTKPTKRMSNNGSLATLEELRAKAQARDVEMTGRICLDMSHFKAVMRQLRKVDDNIILRMNTTNTAEVHECFAVFQILQTAYRRRERDINMCLRVLDEKIAEAKESKSPKMFSLETQRDWVSNERGVEDIVRKRSLDVFKSRCQLFEFPKEFEDFLNQRKIK
;
A
#
# COMPACT_ATOMS: atom_id res chain seq x y z
N MET A 1 14.07 -52.09 -5.29
CA MET A 1 12.91 -51.21 -5.60
C MET A 1 12.67 -50.29 -4.42
N THR A 2 13.21 -49.09 -4.46
CA THR A 2 12.98 -48.04 -3.44
C THR A 2 12.74 -46.73 -4.19
N LYS A 3 11.48 -46.28 -4.22
CA LYS A 3 11.10 -45.00 -4.81
C LYS A 3 11.63 -43.86 -3.93
N PRO A 4 12.29 -42.83 -4.46
CA PRO A 4 12.58 -41.62 -3.70
C PRO A 4 11.31 -40.79 -3.56
N THR A 5 10.91 -40.54 -2.32
CA THR A 5 9.85 -39.63 -1.90
C THR A 5 10.23 -38.20 -2.28
N LYS A 6 9.44 -37.60 -3.18
CA LYS A 6 9.56 -36.20 -3.59
C LYS A 6 9.14 -35.31 -2.41
N ARG A 7 10.11 -34.75 -1.68
CA ARG A 7 9.87 -33.67 -0.70
C ARG A 7 9.32 -32.46 -1.46
N MET A 8 8.05 -32.16 -1.29
CA MET A 8 7.48 -30.88 -1.68
C MET A 8 8.02 -29.82 -0.71
N SER A 9 9.05 -29.08 -1.15
CA SER A 9 9.49 -27.88 -0.44
C SER A 9 8.48 -26.78 -0.73
N ASN A 10 7.52 -26.62 0.16
CA ASN A 10 6.66 -25.44 0.19
C ASN A 10 7.50 -24.29 0.76
N ASN A 11 8.37 -23.71 -0.06
CA ASN A 11 9.15 -22.55 0.33
C ASN A 11 8.24 -21.33 0.32
N GLY A 12 7.73 -20.96 1.50
CA GLY A 12 7.42 -19.57 1.81
C GLY A 12 8.73 -18.78 1.73
N SER A 13 9.13 -18.42 0.50
CA SER A 13 10.34 -17.66 0.27
C SER A 13 10.21 -16.31 0.97
N LEU A 14 11.11 -16.04 1.92
CA LEU A 14 11.32 -14.69 2.41
C LEU A 14 11.52 -13.78 1.20
N ALA A 15 10.71 -12.74 1.09
CA ALA A 15 10.85 -11.82 -0.02
C ALA A 15 12.22 -11.12 0.08
N THR A 16 13.03 -11.23 -0.97
CA THR A 16 14.30 -10.50 -1.05
C THR A 16 14.06 -8.99 -1.00
N LEU A 17 15.08 -8.20 -0.65
CA LEU A 17 14.97 -6.74 -0.61
C LEU A 17 14.56 -6.18 -2.00
N GLU A 18 15.07 -6.79 -3.06
CA GLU A 18 14.73 -6.44 -4.44
C GLU A 18 13.27 -6.80 -4.78
N GLU A 19 12.79 -7.97 -4.39
CA GLU A 19 11.37 -8.34 -4.55
C GLU A 19 10.43 -7.40 -3.79
N LEU A 20 10.79 -6.98 -2.57
CA LEU A 20 10.00 -6.01 -1.81
C LEU A 20 9.99 -4.64 -2.47
N ARG A 21 11.12 -4.21 -3.03
CA ARG A 21 11.21 -2.97 -3.80
C ARG A 21 10.34 -3.03 -5.06
N ALA A 22 10.34 -4.16 -5.77
CA ALA A 22 9.46 -4.39 -6.91
C ALA A 22 7.98 -4.35 -6.49
N LYS A 23 7.61 -4.99 -5.37
CA LYS A 23 6.24 -4.94 -4.82
C LYS A 23 5.81 -3.54 -4.39
N ALA A 24 6.71 -2.71 -3.85
CA ALA A 24 6.40 -1.33 -3.47
C ALA A 24 6.13 -0.44 -4.69
N GLN A 25 6.81 -0.68 -5.80
CA GLN A 25 6.54 0.00 -7.05
C GLN A 25 5.30 -0.57 -7.75
N ALA A 26 5.07 -1.88 -7.59
CA ALA A 26 4.00 -2.66 -8.22
C ALA A 26 3.81 -2.28 -9.70
N ARG A 27 4.91 -2.31 -10.48
CA ARG A 27 4.91 -1.84 -11.88
C ARG A 27 3.89 -2.58 -12.74
N ASP A 28 3.63 -3.84 -12.41
CA ASP A 28 2.73 -4.73 -13.15
C ASP A 28 1.25 -4.44 -12.86
N VAL A 29 0.96 -3.56 -11.90
CA VAL A 29 -0.39 -3.17 -11.50
C VAL A 29 -0.53 -1.66 -11.54
N GLU A 30 -1.25 -1.16 -12.54
CA GLU A 30 -1.53 0.26 -12.69
C GLU A 30 -2.97 0.58 -12.26
N MET A 31 -3.13 1.65 -11.47
CA MET A 31 -4.45 2.18 -11.13
C MET A 31 -4.98 2.97 -12.32
N THR A 32 -6.12 2.57 -12.87
CA THR A 32 -6.75 3.23 -14.02
C THR A 32 -8.14 3.73 -13.67
N GLY A 33 -8.68 4.67 -14.45
CA GLY A 33 -10.04 5.19 -14.23
C GLY A 33 -11.11 4.09 -14.26
N ARG A 34 -10.93 3.04 -15.08
CA ARG A 34 -11.83 1.88 -15.10
C ARG A 34 -11.82 1.10 -13.79
N ILE A 35 -10.65 0.92 -13.19
CA ILE A 35 -10.49 0.25 -11.89
C ILE A 35 -11.16 1.07 -10.79
N CYS A 36 -11.04 2.41 -10.83
CA CYS A 36 -11.68 3.28 -9.83
C CYS A 36 -13.22 3.20 -9.84
N LEU A 37 -13.83 2.85 -10.98
CA LEU A 37 -15.27 2.67 -11.14
C LEU A 37 -15.74 1.24 -10.86
N ASP A 38 -14.81 0.32 -10.59
CA ASP A 38 -15.09 -1.06 -10.21
C ASP A 38 -14.52 -1.37 -8.83
N MET A 39 -15.41 -1.42 -7.85
CA MET A 39 -15.06 -1.60 -6.45
C MET A 39 -14.31 -2.92 -6.17
N SER A 40 -14.61 -3.99 -6.91
CA SER A 40 -13.95 -5.29 -6.73
C SER A 40 -12.51 -5.23 -7.21
N HIS A 41 -12.28 -4.65 -8.39
CA HIS A 41 -10.95 -4.47 -8.94
C HIS A 41 -10.12 -3.50 -8.11
N PHE A 42 -10.70 -2.37 -7.70
CA PHE A 42 -10.03 -1.42 -6.82
C PHE A 42 -9.56 -2.08 -5.51
N LYS A 43 -10.44 -2.85 -4.84
CA LYS A 43 -10.08 -3.58 -3.62
C LYS A 43 -8.98 -4.62 -3.87
N ALA A 44 -8.99 -5.31 -5.01
CA ALA A 44 -7.95 -6.27 -5.37
C ALA A 44 -6.58 -5.59 -5.54
N VAL A 45 -6.53 -4.45 -6.24
CA VAL A 45 -5.32 -3.64 -6.41
C VAL A 45 -4.80 -3.15 -5.05
N MET A 46 -5.66 -2.59 -4.21
CA MET A 46 -5.24 -2.09 -2.89
C MET A 46 -4.66 -3.20 -1.99
N ARG A 47 -5.23 -4.42 -2.03
CA ARG A 47 -4.64 -5.58 -1.33
C ARG A 47 -3.24 -5.93 -1.87
N GLN A 48 -3.06 -5.92 -3.19
CA GLN A 48 -1.76 -6.20 -3.80
C GLN A 48 -0.72 -5.15 -3.40
N LEU A 49 -1.08 -3.86 -3.41
CA LEU A 49 -0.21 -2.76 -3.01
C LEU A 49 0.17 -2.79 -1.51
N ARG A 50 -0.62 -3.48 -0.67
CA ARG A 50 -0.37 -3.65 0.79
C ARG A 50 0.48 -4.87 1.13
N LYS A 51 0.83 -5.72 0.15
CA LYS A 51 1.72 -6.87 0.40
C LYS A 51 3.09 -6.48 0.96
N VAL A 52 3.56 -5.26 0.68
CA VAL A 52 4.79 -4.72 1.29
C VAL A 52 4.65 -4.68 2.82
N ASP A 53 3.53 -4.14 3.32
CA ASP A 53 3.25 -4.02 4.74
C ASP A 53 3.02 -5.39 5.39
N ASP A 54 2.31 -6.31 4.74
CA ASP A 54 2.11 -7.68 5.26
C ASP A 54 3.44 -8.42 5.48
N ASN A 55 4.47 -8.07 4.69
CA ASN A 55 5.80 -8.67 4.76
C ASN A 55 6.79 -7.88 5.63
N ILE A 56 6.38 -6.77 6.26
CA ILE A 56 7.31 -5.90 6.99
C ILE A 56 7.99 -6.62 8.16
N ILE A 57 7.25 -7.43 8.93
CA ILE A 57 7.81 -8.21 10.04
C ILE A 57 8.86 -9.18 9.52
N LEU A 58 8.54 -9.90 8.44
CA LEU A 58 9.43 -10.87 7.83
C LEU A 58 10.72 -10.21 7.32
N ARG A 59 10.59 -9.03 6.69
CA ARG A 59 11.74 -8.25 6.25
C ARG A 59 12.59 -7.79 7.44
N MET A 60 11.96 -7.20 8.46
CA MET A 60 12.67 -6.70 9.63
C MET A 60 13.40 -7.79 10.43
N ASN A 61 12.91 -9.04 10.41
CA ASN A 61 13.60 -10.17 11.04
C ASN A 61 14.93 -10.53 10.35
N THR A 62 15.16 -10.06 9.13
CA THR A 62 16.39 -10.35 8.35
C THR A 62 17.23 -9.13 8.02
N THR A 63 16.71 -7.93 8.28
CA THR A 63 17.47 -6.69 8.13
C THR A 63 18.48 -6.57 9.28
N ASN A 64 19.73 -6.25 8.97
CA ASN A 64 20.71 -5.91 10.01
C ASN A 64 20.41 -4.51 10.55
N THR A 65 19.74 -4.42 11.68
CA THR A 65 19.29 -3.13 12.25
C THR A 65 20.36 -2.34 12.99
N ALA A 66 21.56 -2.90 13.15
CA ALA A 66 22.72 -2.14 13.61
C ALA A 66 23.25 -1.21 12.50
N GLU A 67 22.98 -1.55 11.24
CA GLU A 67 23.42 -0.81 10.08
C GLU A 67 22.34 0.17 9.61
N VAL A 68 22.60 1.48 9.76
CA VAL A 68 21.64 2.53 9.42
C VAL A 68 21.23 2.48 7.94
N HIS A 69 22.16 2.11 7.05
CA HIS A 69 21.91 2.04 5.60
C HIS A 69 20.92 0.91 5.22
N GLU A 70 20.92 -0.21 5.95
CA GLU A 70 19.97 -1.32 5.77
C GLU A 70 18.56 -0.89 6.22
N CYS A 71 18.45 -0.21 7.35
CA CYS A 71 17.21 0.42 7.80
C CYS A 71 16.70 1.45 6.79
N PHE A 72 17.60 2.29 6.24
CA PHE A 72 17.26 3.25 5.21
C PHE A 72 16.68 2.58 3.95
N ALA A 73 17.27 1.47 3.50
CA ALA A 73 16.78 0.74 2.34
C ALA A 73 15.35 0.22 2.53
N VAL A 74 15.03 -0.35 3.70
CA VAL A 74 13.66 -0.77 4.03
C VAL A 74 12.72 0.43 4.14
N PHE A 75 13.18 1.52 4.76
CA PHE A 75 12.41 2.75 4.86
C PHE A 75 12.01 3.32 3.49
N GLN A 76 12.93 3.35 2.52
CA GLN A 76 12.63 3.80 1.16
C GLN A 76 11.53 2.97 0.49
N ILE A 77 11.51 1.66 0.74
CA ILE A 77 10.47 0.76 0.22
C ILE A 77 9.12 1.12 0.83
N LEU A 78 9.05 1.31 2.15
CA LEU A 78 7.82 1.72 2.84
C LEU A 78 7.33 3.09 2.34
N GLN A 79 8.22 4.08 2.26
CA GLN A 79 7.89 5.42 1.78
C GLN A 79 7.35 5.38 0.35
N THR A 80 7.95 4.59 -0.53
CA THR A 80 7.49 4.39 -1.91
C THR A 80 6.08 3.80 -1.93
N ALA A 81 5.85 2.76 -1.14
CA ALA A 81 4.55 2.09 -1.05
C ALA A 81 3.44 3.04 -0.53
N TYR A 82 3.72 3.82 0.52
CA TYR A 82 2.78 4.80 1.08
C TYR A 82 2.39 5.87 0.05
N ARG A 83 3.40 6.48 -0.59
CA ARG A 83 3.18 7.52 -1.61
C ARG A 83 2.39 6.98 -2.80
N ARG A 84 2.70 5.75 -3.23
CA ARG A 84 2.00 5.09 -4.33
C ARG A 84 0.52 4.88 -4.01
N ARG A 85 0.20 4.32 -2.84
CA ARG A 85 -1.19 4.09 -2.44
C ARG A 85 -1.97 5.40 -2.26
N GLU A 86 -1.35 6.41 -1.68
CA GLU A 86 -1.98 7.72 -1.51
C GLU A 86 -2.29 8.40 -2.85
N ARG A 87 -1.35 8.33 -3.80
CA ARG A 87 -1.57 8.81 -5.17
C ARG A 87 -2.74 8.10 -5.83
N ASP A 88 -2.78 6.76 -5.73
CA ASP A 88 -3.80 5.94 -6.40
C ASP A 88 -5.19 6.14 -5.77
N ILE A 89 -5.30 6.23 -4.44
CA ILE A 89 -6.56 6.58 -3.75
C ILE A 89 -7.05 7.98 -4.20
N ASN A 90 -6.16 8.97 -4.21
CA ASN A 90 -6.51 10.34 -4.59
C ASN A 90 -6.86 10.49 -6.08
N MET A 91 -6.29 9.63 -6.93
CA MET A 91 -6.70 9.53 -8.33
C MET A 91 -8.13 8.99 -8.44
N CYS A 92 -8.46 7.91 -7.74
CA CYS A 92 -9.81 7.35 -7.81
C CYS A 92 -10.88 8.26 -7.23
N LEU A 93 -10.58 9.01 -6.17
CA LEU A 93 -11.49 10.04 -5.66
C LEU A 93 -11.81 11.09 -6.73
N ARG A 94 -10.80 11.58 -7.46
CA ARG A 94 -11.01 12.54 -8.56
C ARG A 94 -11.88 11.98 -9.67
N VAL A 95 -11.60 10.75 -10.12
CA VAL A 95 -12.41 10.08 -11.16
C VAL A 95 -13.86 9.92 -10.72
N LEU A 96 -14.10 9.53 -9.47
CA LEU A 96 -15.45 9.37 -8.94
C LEU A 96 -16.16 10.71 -8.78
N ASP A 97 -15.47 11.74 -8.29
CA ASP A 97 -16.02 13.10 -8.16
C ASP A 97 -16.43 13.66 -9.54
N GLU A 98 -15.62 13.46 -10.59
CA GLU A 98 -15.95 13.81 -11.98
C GLU A 98 -17.21 13.07 -12.47
N LYS A 99 -17.29 11.75 -12.25
CA LYS A 99 -18.46 10.95 -12.65
C LYS A 99 -19.73 11.29 -11.88
N ILE A 100 -19.62 11.69 -10.61
CA ILE A 100 -20.75 12.17 -9.83
C ILE A 100 -21.24 13.51 -10.38
N ALA A 101 -20.34 14.42 -10.78
CA ALA A 101 -20.72 15.69 -11.39
C ALA A 101 -21.47 15.47 -12.72
N GLU A 102 -20.94 14.63 -13.61
CA GLU A 102 -21.62 14.24 -14.87
C GLU A 102 -23.01 13.61 -14.60
N ALA A 103 -23.11 12.74 -13.59
CA ALA A 103 -24.36 12.08 -13.21
C ALA A 103 -25.40 13.06 -12.63
N LYS A 104 -24.95 14.08 -11.89
CA LYS A 104 -25.80 15.14 -11.33
C LYS A 104 -26.42 16.01 -12.42
N GLU A 105 -25.62 16.42 -13.41
CA GLU A 105 -26.10 17.22 -14.54
C GLU A 105 -27.12 16.45 -15.40
N SER A 106 -26.83 15.18 -15.67
CA SER A 106 -27.69 14.30 -16.48
C SER A 106 -28.87 13.68 -15.71
N LYS A 107 -29.04 13.97 -14.41
CA LYS A 107 -30.03 13.34 -13.51
C LYS A 107 -30.03 11.81 -13.60
N SER A 108 -28.84 11.22 -13.74
CA SER A 108 -28.68 9.78 -13.94
C SER A 108 -29.03 8.99 -12.67
N PRO A 109 -29.76 7.86 -12.79
CA PRO A 109 -30.06 7.00 -11.64
C PRO A 109 -28.81 6.34 -11.03
N LYS A 110 -27.66 6.40 -11.72
CA LYS A 110 -26.36 5.88 -11.23
C LYS A 110 -25.68 6.81 -10.22
N MET A 111 -26.20 8.02 -9.99
CA MET A 111 -25.61 8.99 -9.06
C MET A 111 -25.41 8.40 -7.66
N PHE A 112 -26.44 7.74 -7.11
CA PHE A 112 -26.38 7.17 -5.76
C PHE A 112 -25.33 6.05 -5.61
N SER A 113 -25.18 5.20 -6.63
CA SER A 113 -24.17 4.14 -6.60
C SER A 113 -22.75 4.69 -6.70
N LEU A 114 -22.54 5.77 -7.48
CA LEU A 114 -21.26 6.46 -7.57
C LEU A 114 -20.90 7.17 -6.26
N GLU A 115 -21.85 7.86 -5.62
CA GLU A 115 -21.63 8.49 -4.30
C GLU A 115 -21.25 7.46 -3.25
N THR A 116 -21.98 6.33 -3.21
CA THR A 116 -21.64 5.22 -2.33
C THR A 116 -20.20 4.74 -2.60
N GLN A 117 -19.84 4.47 -3.86
CA GLN A 117 -18.48 4.03 -4.21
C GLN A 117 -17.41 5.06 -3.79
N ARG A 118 -17.69 6.34 -3.95
CA ARG A 118 -16.80 7.44 -3.56
C ARG A 118 -16.55 7.47 -2.05
N ASP A 119 -17.58 7.23 -1.24
CA ASP A 119 -17.44 7.14 0.21
C ASP A 119 -16.62 5.91 0.62
N TRP A 120 -16.82 4.76 -0.03
CA TRP A 120 -15.98 3.58 0.16
C TRP A 120 -14.50 3.87 -0.13
N VAL A 121 -14.19 4.50 -1.26
CA VAL A 121 -12.81 4.88 -1.62
C VAL A 121 -12.25 5.92 -0.63
N SER A 122 -13.07 6.86 -0.16
CA SER A 122 -12.67 7.84 0.85
C SER A 122 -12.27 7.17 2.17
N ASN A 123 -13.01 6.15 2.60
CA ASN A 123 -12.72 5.39 3.82
C ASN A 123 -11.39 4.62 3.75
N GLU A 124 -10.88 4.31 2.56
CA GLU A 124 -9.57 3.68 2.40
C GLU A 124 -8.42 4.59 2.85
N ARG A 125 -8.64 5.90 2.99
CA ARG A 125 -7.66 6.80 3.62
C ARG A 125 -7.42 6.39 5.08
N GLY A 126 -8.48 6.10 5.83
CA GLY A 126 -8.37 5.64 7.22
C GLY A 126 -7.72 4.26 7.32
N VAL A 127 -8.07 3.34 6.40
CA VAL A 127 -7.40 2.03 6.30
C VAL A 127 -5.91 2.22 6.04
N GLU A 128 -5.53 3.13 5.13
CA GLU A 128 -4.14 3.44 4.84
C GLU A 128 -3.39 3.98 6.06
N ASP A 129 -4.02 4.87 6.84
CA ASP A 129 -3.40 5.40 8.06
C ASP A 129 -3.16 4.30 9.10
N ILE A 130 -4.08 3.34 9.24
CA ILE A 130 -3.92 2.17 10.12
C ILE A 130 -2.78 1.28 9.65
N VAL A 131 -2.76 0.92 8.36
CA VAL A 131 -1.73 0.03 7.79
C VAL A 131 -0.36 0.68 7.93
N ARG A 132 -0.23 1.95 7.56
CA ARG A 132 1.00 2.75 7.67
C ARG A 132 1.50 2.82 9.11
N LYS A 133 0.61 3.10 10.07
CA LYS A 133 0.98 3.14 11.49
C LYS A 133 1.56 1.80 11.94
N ARG A 134 0.87 0.70 11.64
CA ARG A 134 1.33 -0.65 12.03
C ARG A 134 2.69 -1.00 11.43
N SER A 135 2.89 -0.76 10.13
CA SER A 135 4.17 -1.09 9.50
C SER A 135 5.31 -0.18 9.99
N LEU A 136 5.04 1.10 10.28
CA LEU A 136 6.01 2.00 10.88
C LEU A 136 6.34 1.66 12.35
N ASP A 137 5.36 1.23 13.14
CA ASP A 137 5.62 0.84 14.54
C ASP A 137 6.57 -0.36 14.59
N VAL A 138 6.38 -1.35 13.71
CA VAL A 138 7.31 -2.47 13.53
C VAL A 138 8.70 -1.96 13.13
N PHE A 139 8.78 -1.10 12.11
CA PHE A 139 10.06 -0.54 11.66
C PHE A 139 10.79 0.19 12.79
N LYS A 140 10.12 1.13 13.47
CA LYS A 140 10.69 1.95 14.55
C LYS A 140 11.16 1.11 15.74
N SER A 141 10.42 0.06 16.10
CA SER A 141 10.80 -0.82 17.21
C SER A 141 12.13 -1.53 16.98
N ARG A 142 12.53 -1.73 15.71
CA ARG A 142 13.71 -2.50 15.30
C ARG A 142 14.86 -1.59 14.85
N CYS A 143 14.57 -0.55 14.09
CA CYS A 143 15.54 0.44 13.58
C CYS A 143 15.65 1.65 14.52
N GLN A 144 16.16 1.44 15.73
CA GLN A 144 16.18 2.48 16.77
C GLN A 144 17.19 3.60 16.52
N LEU A 145 18.28 3.31 15.79
CA LEU A 145 19.31 4.28 15.42
C LEU A 145 18.97 5.08 14.16
N PHE A 146 17.82 4.79 13.54
CA PHE A 146 17.41 5.44 12.30
C PHE A 146 16.65 6.73 12.59
N GLU A 147 17.19 7.85 12.09
CA GLU A 147 16.52 9.14 12.12
C GLU A 147 15.71 9.37 10.85
N PHE A 148 14.46 9.81 10.99
CA PHE A 148 13.60 10.09 9.84
C PHE A 148 13.99 11.42 9.19
N PRO A 149 13.99 11.51 7.84
CA PRO A 149 14.07 12.80 7.16
C PRO A 149 12.89 13.70 7.54
N LYS A 150 13.11 15.00 7.73
CA LYS A 150 12.07 15.97 8.13
C LYS A 150 10.88 15.97 7.17
N GLU A 151 11.14 15.87 5.87
CA GLU A 151 10.09 15.84 4.85
C GLU A 151 9.14 14.64 5.03
N PHE A 152 9.64 13.55 5.60
CA PHE A 152 8.82 12.39 5.92
C PHE A 152 8.01 12.58 7.20
N GLU A 153 8.57 13.22 8.22
CA GLU A 153 7.81 13.55 9.43
C GLU A 153 6.63 14.47 9.12
N ASP A 154 6.84 15.45 8.24
CA ASP A 154 5.77 16.32 7.75
C ASP A 154 4.68 15.54 7.03
N PHE A 155 5.06 14.59 6.17
CA PHE A 155 4.12 13.69 5.50
C PHE A 155 3.27 12.88 6.49
N LEU A 156 3.84 12.43 7.61
CA LEU A 156 3.08 11.74 8.66
C LEU A 156 2.15 12.70 9.42
N ASN A 157 2.59 13.94 9.66
CA ASN A 157 1.84 14.92 10.44
C ASN A 157 0.68 15.54 9.67
N GLN A 158 0.82 15.75 8.36
CA GLN A 158 -0.27 16.23 7.48
C GLN A 158 -1.52 15.34 7.52
N ARG A 159 -1.36 14.07 7.90
CA ARG A 159 -2.45 13.08 8.03
C ARG A 159 -3.10 13.05 9.41
N LYS A 160 -2.46 13.59 10.45
CA LYS A 160 -3.05 13.68 11.80
C LYS A 160 -4.02 14.86 11.96
N ILE A 161 -4.01 15.80 11.02
CA ILE A 161 -4.75 17.08 11.10
C ILE A 161 -6.09 17.03 10.31
N LYS A 162 -6.49 15.86 9.80
CA LYS A 162 -7.79 15.68 9.12
C LYS A 162 -8.65 14.64 9.82
#